data_AF-A0A9C7Q794-F1
#
_entry.id   AF-A0A9C7Q794-F1
#
_cell.length_a   1.000
_cell.length_b   1.000
_cell.length_c   1.000
_cell.angle_alpha   90.00
_cell.angle_beta   90.00
_cell.angle_gamma   90.00
#
_symmetry.space_group_name_H-M   'P 1'
#
loop_
_entity.id
_entity.type
_entity.pdbx_description
1 polymer ?
#
loop_
_entity_poly.entity_id
_entity_poly.type
_entity_poly.pdbx_seq_one_letter_code
_entity_poly.pdbx_strand_id
1 'polypeptide(L)'
;MNVWGWIILYVVLFVGLQLLIYRYLRSEDDSPLFASTPSGPDGRVPDDIHRESILEEFNESDSDRRVCPHCGTENGTEYTFCRECIGPLGVW
;
A
#
# COMPACT_ATOMS: atom_id res chain seq x y z
N MET A 1 -45.40 5.26 -10.33
CA MET A 1 -44.08 5.26 -9.66
C MET A 1 -43.23 6.33 -10.32
N ASN A 2 -42.90 7.42 -9.62
CA ASN A 2 -42.14 8.51 -10.22
C ASN A 2 -40.71 8.03 -10.49
N VAL A 3 -40.38 7.82 -11.77
CA VAL A 3 -39.04 7.40 -12.25
C VAL A 3 -37.96 8.30 -11.69
N TRP A 4 -38.23 9.61 -11.62
CA TRP A 4 -37.37 10.59 -10.97
C TRP A 4 -37.04 10.29 -9.51
N GLY A 5 -38.00 9.75 -8.74
CA GLY A 5 -37.76 9.35 -7.35
C GLY A 5 -36.79 8.17 -7.24
N TRP A 6 -36.91 7.18 -8.13
CA TRP A 6 -35.97 6.06 -8.19
C TRP A 6 -34.57 6.51 -8.62
N ILE A 7 -34.48 7.42 -9.60
CA ILE A 7 -33.20 8.01 -10.02
C ILE A 7 -32.51 8.70 -8.83
N ILE A 8 -33.22 9.57 -8.11
CA ILE A 8 -32.67 10.27 -6.94
C ILE A 8 -32.23 9.27 -5.87
N LEU A 9 -33.03 8.24 -5.60
CA LEU A 9 -32.69 7.19 -4.64
C LEU A 9 -31.41 6.45 -5.02
N TYR A 10 -31.26 6.04 -6.28
CA TYR A 10 -30.04 5.37 -6.73
C TYR A 10 -28.81 6.28 -6.67
N VAL A 11 -28.95 7.55 -7.04
CA VAL A 11 -27.86 8.53 -6.95
C VAL A 11 -27.42 8.71 -5.51
N VAL A 12 -28.36 8.88 -4.57
CA VAL A 12 -28.05 9.04 -3.15
C VAL A 12 -27.41 7.77 -2.59
N LEU A 13 -27.93 6.59 -2.92
CA LEU A 13 -27.36 5.31 -2.50
C LEU A 13 -25.93 5.14 -3.04
N PHE A 14 -25.72 5.46 -4.31
CA PHE A 14 -24.41 5.35 -4.96
C PHE A 14 -23.40 6.31 -4.34
N VAL A 15 -23.77 7.58 -4.12
CA VAL A 15 -22.90 8.57 -3.45
C VAL A 15 -22.59 8.13 -2.01
N GLY A 16 -23.58 7.60 -1.28
CA GLY A 16 -23.38 7.07 0.06
C GLY A 16 -22.41 5.89 0.09
N LEU A 17 -22.55 4.95 -0.85
CA LEU A 17 -21.64 3.81 -0.99
C LEU A 17 -20.21 4.26 -1.32
N GLN A 18 -20.06 5.22 -2.24
CA GLN A 18 -18.77 5.81 -2.59
C GLN A 18 -18.11 6.48 -1.38
N LEU A 19 -18.87 7.24 -0.59
CA LEU A 19 -18.36 7.86 0.64
C LEU A 19 -17.98 6.83 1.70
N LEU A 20 -18.72 5.73 1.82
CA LEU A 20 -18.40 4.64 2.74
C LEU A 20 -17.08 3.99 2.33
N ILE A 21 -16.92 3.63 1.05
CA ILE A 21 -15.68 3.05 0.51
C ILE A 21 -14.51 4.00 0.73
N TYR A 22 -14.70 5.29 0.41
CA TYR A 22 -13.69 6.32 0.62
C TYR A 22 -13.28 6.44 2.09
N ARG A 23 -14.26 6.46 3.02
CA ARG A 23 -13.99 6.54 4.45
C ARG A 23 -13.34 5.27 4.97
N TYR A 24 -13.73 4.10 4.47
CA TYR A 24 -13.14 2.82 4.86
C TYR A 24 -11.65 2.77 4.49
N LEU A 25 -11.34 3.03 3.22
CA LEU A 25 -9.95 3.11 2.74
C LEU A 25 -9.14 4.17 3.49
N ARG A 26 -9.70 5.37 3.69
CA ARG A 26 -9.03 6.45 4.43
C ARG A 26 -8.87 6.16 5.93
N SER A 27 -9.79 5.42 6.53
CA SER A 27 -9.74 5.08 7.96
C SER A 27 -8.65 4.06 8.28
N GLU A 28 -8.21 3.25 7.30
CA GLU A 28 -7.05 2.38 7.46
C GLU A 28 -5.75 3.20 7.54
N ASP A 29 -5.66 4.31 6.80
CA ASP A 29 -4.54 5.27 6.85
C ASP A 29 -4.50 6.10 8.15
N ASP A 30 -5.60 6.18 8.91
CA ASP A 30 -5.67 6.85 10.22
C ASP A 30 -5.11 5.98 11.37
N SER A 31 -4.38 4.90 11.07
CA SER A 31 -3.61 4.14 12.07
C SER A 31 -2.44 5.00 12.57
N PRO A 32 -2.43 5.48 13.83
CA PRO A 32 -1.33 6.27 14.39
C PRO A 32 -0.13 5.37 14.70
N LEU A 33 0.51 4.79 13.67
CA LEU A 33 1.71 3.97 13.79
C LEU A 33 2.99 4.82 13.93
N PHE A 34 2.86 6.16 13.97
CA PHE A 34 3.96 7.10 14.22
C PHE A 34 4.09 7.54 15.70
N ALA A 35 3.77 6.67 16.65
CA ALA A 35 3.96 6.94 18.09
C ALA A 35 4.93 5.97 18.78
N SER A 36 5.93 5.45 18.06
CA SER A 36 6.97 4.61 18.65
C SER A 36 8.36 5.02 18.15
N THR A 37 8.91 6.07 18.74
CA THR A 37 10.36 6.26 18.75
C THR A 37 10.79 6.71 20.15
N PRO A 38 11.16 5.76 21.03
CA PRO A 38 12.17 5.99 22.03
C PRO A 38 13.52 5.52 21.46
N SER A 39 14.31 6.42 20.88
CA SER A 39 15.69 6.11 20.50
C SER A 39 16.60 6.20 21.72
N GLY A 40 16.78 5.06 22.40
CA GLY A 40 17.93 4.77 23.27
C GLY A 40 19.10 4.20 22.46
N PRO A 41 20.35 4.29 22.93
CA PRO A 41 21.55 4.28 22.09
C PRO A 41 22.19 2.90 21.98
N ASP A 42 22.44 2.41 20.76
CA ASP A 42 23.20 1.19 20.55
C ASP A 42 24.45 1.42 19.69
N GLY A 43 25.59 1.22 20.34
CA GLY A 43 26.84 0.87 19.66
C GLY A 43 27.03 -0.64 19.71
N ARG A 44 27.39 -1.23 18.56
CA ARG A 44 28.54 -2.14 18.33
C ARG A 44 28.30 -3.03 17.11
N VAL A 45 29.27 -2.97 16.20
CA VAL A 45 29.51 -3.83 15.03
C VAL A 45 30.07 -5.19 15.47
N PRO A 46 29.73 -6.31 14.80
CA PRO A 46 30.73 -7.11 14.04
C PRO A 46 30.16 -7.63 12.69
N ASP A 47 30.84 -7.45 11.55
CA ASP A 47 31.89 -8.30 10.95
C ASP A 47 31.43 -9.72 10.57
N ASP A 48 31.35 -10.00 9.27
CA ASP A 48 31.95 -11.19 8.61
C ASP A 48 31.44 -11.37 7.16
N ILE A 49 32.37 -11.22 6.22
CA ILE A 49 32.24 -11.52 4.79
C ILE A 49 32.66 -12.97 4.56
N HIS A 50 31.74 -13.87 4.15
CA HIS A 50 32.02 -15.02 3.24
C HIS A 50 30.77 -15.88 2.90
N ARG A 51 30.05 -15.61 1.80
CA ARG A 51 29.31 -16.67 1.04
C ARG A 51 28.83 -16.23 -0.37
N GLU A 52 29.68 -15.60 -1.17
CA GLU A 52 29.52 -15.59 -2.63
C GLU A 52 29.71 -17.03 -3.16
N SER A 53 28.65 -17.66 -3.71
CA SER A 53 28.72 -18.80 -4.69
C SER A 53 27.40 -19.54 -4.94
N ILE A 54 26.23 -19.12 -4.42
CA ILE A 54 24.92 -19.76 -4.76
C ILE A 54 23.85 -18.72 -5.17
N LEU A 55 24.25 -17.52 -5.61
CA LEU A 55 23.32 -16.42 -5.90
C LEU A 55 23.31 -15.96 -7.37
N GLU A 56 23.85 -16.74 -8.31
CA GLU A 56 24.03 -16.26 -9.70
C GLU A 56 23.19 -16.96 -10.78
N GLU A 57 22.21 -17.82 -10.45
CA GLU A 57 21.40 -18.47 -11.49
C GLU A 57 19.86 -18.34 -11.36
N PHE A 58 19.30 -17.69 -10.33
CA PHE A 58 17.85 -17.78 -10.11
C PHE A 58 17.04 -16.55 -9.70
N ASN A 59 17.52 -15.30 -9.76
CA ASN A 59 16.59 -14.19 -9.46
C ASN A 59 16.90 -12.83 -10.10
N GLU A 60 17.23 -12.82 -11.39
CA GLU A 60 17.24 -11.60 -12.21
C GLU A 60 15.82 -11.01 -12.47
N SER A 61 14.80 -11.46 -11.72
CA SER A 61 13.40 -10.99 -11.83
C SER A 61 12.77 -10.49 -10.53
N ASP A 62 13.55 -10.38 -9.44
CA ASP A 62 13.01 -10.03 -8.10
C ASP A 62 13.23 -8.55 -7.73
N SER A 63 14.04 -7.81 -8.48
CA SER A 63 14.26 -6.38 -8.25
C SER A 63 13.18 -5.47 -8.87
N ASP A 64 12.30 -6.02 -9.72
CA ASP A 64 11.26 -5.26 -10.41
C ASP A 64 9.91 -5.27 -9.71
N ARG A 65 9.85 -5.75 -8.46
CA ARG A 65 8.61 -5.80 -7.68
C ARG A 65 8.68 -4.89 -6.47
N ARG A 66 7.72 -3.96 -6.39
CA ARG A 66 7.48 -3.09 -5.24
C ARG A 66 6.23 -3.52 -4.52
N VAL A 67 6.33 -3.72 -3.21
CA VAL A 67 5.17 -4.04 -2.37
C VAL A 67 4.45 -2.74 -2.02
N CYS A 68 3.13 -2.70 -2.23
CA CYS A 68 2.33 -1.56 -1.86
C CYS A 68 2.36 -1.34 -0.34
N PRO A 69 2.72 -0.14 0.14
CA PRO A 69 2.75 0.14 1.57
C PRO A 69 1.35 0.19 2.22
N HIS A 70 0.29 0.30 1.41
CA HIS A 70 -1.09 0.41 1.91
C HIS A 70 -1.80 -0.94 2.03
N CYS A 71 -1.66 -1.85 1.05
CA CYS A 71 -2.39 -3.13 1.02
C CYS A 71 -1.50 -4.37 0.90
N GLY A 72 -0.17 -4.21 0.84
CA GLY A 72 0.77 -5.31 0.72
C GLY A 72 0.77 -6.02 -0.64
N THR A 73 0.01 -5.53 -1.63
CA THR A 73 0.01 -6.12 -2.97
C THR A 73 1.33 -5.85 -3.68
N GLU A 74 1.91 -6.89 -4.27
CA GLU A 74 3.08 -6.78 -5.15
C GLU A 74 2.69 -6.07 -6.45
N ASN A 75 3.40 -5.00 -6.77
CA ASN A 75 3.28 -4.26 -8.03
C ASN A 75 4.62 -4.26 -8.75
N GLY A 76 4.59 -4.14 -10.07
CA GLY A 76 5.81 -3.90 -10.83
C GLY A 76 6.37 -2.49 -10.59
N THR A 77 7.66 -2.28 -10.84
CA THR A 77 8.34 -0.97 -10.74
C THR A 77 7.79 0.08 -11.73
N GLU A 78 7.09 -0.35 -12.78
CA GLU A 78 6.40 0.47 -13.77
C GLU A 78 5.13 1.13 -13.24
N TYR A 79 4.59 0.66 -12.11
CA TYR A 79 3.36 1.18 -11.55
C TYR A 79 3.64 2.38 -10.63
N THR A 80 2.92 3.48 -10.86
CA THR A 80 2.88 4.65 -9.96
C THR A 80 1.86 4.46 -8.82
N PHE A 81 0.78 3.72 -9.10
CA PHE A 81 -0.31 3.41 -8.17
C PHE A 81 -0.48 1.90 -8.04
N CYS A 82 -0.91 1.45 -6.87
CA CYS A 82 -1.14 0.03 -6.60
C CYS A 82 -2.26 -0.53 -7.47
N ARG A 83 -2.06 -1.73 -8.04
CA ARG A 83 -3.06 -2.41 -8.87
C ARG A 83 -4.32 -2.84 -8.13
N GLU A 84 -4.24 -3.00 -6.81
CA GLU A 84 -5.36 -3.48 -5.99
C GLU A 84 -6.08 -2.34 -5.29
N CYS A 85 -5.35 -1.51 -4.53
CA CYS A 85 -5.94 -0.45 -3.72
C CYS A 85 -5.84 0.96 -4.34
N ILE A 86 -5.16 1.11 -5.49
CA ILE A 86 -4.94 2.39 -6.18
C ILE A 86 -4.16 3.42 -5.33
N GLY A 87 -3.62 3.00 -4.18
CA GLY A 87 -2.76 3.83 -3.33
C GLY A 87 -1.42 4.16 -4.02
N PRO A 88 -0.83 5.33 -3.77
CA PRO A 88 0.46 5.70 -4.34
C PRO A 88 1.56 4.74 -3.86
N LEU A 89 2.46 4.34 -4.76
CA LEU A 89 3.56 3.41 -4.45
C LEU A 89 4.84 4.12 -3.99
N GLY A 90 4.85 5.46 -3.95
CA GLY A 90 5.96 6.27 -3.46
C GLY A 90 5.63 7.76 -3.45
N VAL A 91 6.08 8.46 -2.41
CA VAL A 91 6.01 9.92 -2.25
C VAL A 91 7.29 10.55 -2.82
N TRP A 92 7.14 11.55 -3.68
CA TRP A 92 8.22 12.42 -4.18
C TRP A 92 8.54 13.53 -3.20
#